data_AF-A0A4R1PW02-F1
#
_entry.id   AF-A0A4R1PW02-F1
#
_cell.length_a   1.000
_cell.length_b   1.000
_cell.length_c   1.000
_cell.angle_alpha   90.00
_cell.angle_beta   90.00
_cell.angle_gamma   90.00
#
_symmetry.space_group_name_H-M   'P 1'
#
loop_
_entity.id
_entity.type
_entity.pdbx_description
1 polymer ?
#
loop_
_entity_poly.entity_id
_entity_poly.type
_entity_poly.pdbx_seq_one_letter_code
_entity_poly.pdbx_strand_id
1 'polypeptide(L)'
;MSTERITYHLQMARTLWNNTYRGKVTNDSGEYVAAIRVILGIPLDRSEVPENAPEVTAYLTVLVEDATITADELLPFEANLSDVLLLQLRSDNFIPEHCHFFYPSPPSLMEEQVLLS
;
A
#
# COMPACT_ATOMS: atom_id res chain seq x y z
N MET A 1 -7.84 -24.48 -4.14
CA MET A 1 -8.81 -23.38 -4.13
C MET A 1 -8.35 -22.37 -5.15
N SER A 2 -9.15 -22.09 -6.17
CA SER A 2 -8.85 -21.04 -7.15
C SER A 2 -8.92 -19.70 -6.42
N THR A 3 -7.79 -19.03 -6.22
CA THR A 3 -7.77 -17.66 -5.71
C THR A 3 -8.41 -16.77 -6.76
N GLU A 4 -9.64 -16.36 -6.53
CA GLU A 4 -10.33 -15.38 -7.35
C GLU A 4 -9.53 -14.07 -7.28
N ARG A 5 -9.07 -13.56 -8.43
CA ARG A 5 -8.36 -12.29 -8.51
C ARG A 5 -9.40 -11.19 -8.40
N ILE A 6 -9.53 -10.62 -7.20
CA ILE A 6 -10.32 -9.41 -6.96
C ILE A 6 -9.58 -8.26 -7.62
N THR A 7 -10.25 -7.53 -8.52
CA THR A 7 -9.68 -6.31 -9.08
C THR A 7 -10.12 -5.12 -8.24
N TYR A 8 -9.17 -4.27 -7.88
CA TYR A 8 -9.43 -3.02 -7.16
C TYR A 8 -9.31 -1.83 -8.10
N HIS A 9 -10.20 -0.86 -7.91
CA HIS A 9 -10.13 0.43 -8.56
C HIS A 9 -9.69 1.49 -7.56
N LEU A 10 -8.75 2.33 -8.00
CA LEU A 10 -8.13 3.32 -7.14
C LEU A 10 -8.36 4.73 -7.67
N GLN A 11 -9.00 5.54 -6.84
CA GLN A 11 -9.12 6.99 -7.05
C GLN A 11 -8.12 7.70 -6.15
N MET A 12 -7.09 8.31 -6.73
CA MET A 12 -6.06 9.03 -5.98
C MET A 12 -6.12 10.54 -6.18
N ALA A 13 -5.81 11.27 -5.12
CA ALA A 13 -5.58 12.69 -5.13
C ALA A 13 -4.21 13.01 -4.50
N ARG A 14 -3.44 13.87 -5.17
CA ARG A 14 -2.19 14.38 -4.61
C ARG A 14 -2.49 15.32 -3.45
N THR A 15 -1.69 15.23 -2.39
CA THR A 15 -1.79 16.14 -1.23
C THR A 15 -0.79 17.29 -1.36
N LEU A 16 -0.88 18.27 -0.46
CA LEU A 16 0.11 19.35 -0.36
C LEU A 16 1.45 18.86 0.24
N TRP A 17 1.49 17.65 0.81
CA TRP A 17 2.73 17.03 1.25
C TRP A 17 3.47 16.41 0.08
N ASN A 18 4.80 16.51 0.09
CA ASN A 18 5.63 15.88 -0.91
C ASN A 18 5.40 14.37 -0.93
N ASN A 19 5.34 13.83 -2.15
CA ASN A 19 5.28 12.39 -2.42
C ASN A 19 4.13 11.66 -1.74
N THR A 20 3.07 12.37 -1.34
CA THR A 20 1.98 11.82 -0.56
C THR A 20 0.66 11.97 -1.30
N TYR A 21 -0.05 10.87 -1.43
CA TYR A 21 -1.35 10.75 -2.09
C TYR A 21 -2.38 10.21 -1.11
N ARG A 22 -3.63 10.63 -1.27
CA ARG A 22 -4.77 10.00 -0.61
C ARG A 22 -5.56 9.21 -1.64
N GLY A 23 -5.95 7.99 -1.30
CA GLY A 23 -6.62 7.05 -2.17
C GLY A 23 -7.94 6.57 -1.58
N LYS A 24 -8.94 6.37 -2.44
CA LYS A 24 -10.12 5.56 -2.17
C LYS A 24 -10.03 4.28 -3.01
N VAL A 25 -10.18 3.14 -2.36
CA VAL A 25 -10.20 1.81 -2.97
C VAL A 25 -11.64 1.32 -3.07
N THR A 26 -12.03 0.85 -4.25
CA THR A 26 -13.31 0.18 -4.48
C THR A 26 -13.12 -1.17 -5.16
N ASN A 27 -14.04 -2.11 -4.94
CA ASN A 27 -14.05 -3.40 -5.65
C ASN A 27 -14.67 -3.25 -7.06
N ASP A 28 -14.74 -4.35 -7.81
CA ASP A 28 -15.33 -4.42 -9.16
C ASP A 28 -16.82 -4.06 -9.21
N SER A 29 -17.53 -4.19 -8.09
CA SER A 29 -18.93 -3.78 -7.96
C SER A 29 -19.07 -2.28 -7.62
N GLY A 30 -17.95 -1.56 -7.48
CA GLY A 30 -17.91 -0.14 -7.13
C GLY A 30 -18.14 0.14 -5.64
N GLU A 31 -18.18 -0.90 -4.81
CA GLU A 31 -18.35 -0.77 -3.37
C GLU A 31 -17.06 -0.28 -2.72
N TYR A 32 -17.21 0.51 -1.66
CA TYR A 32 -16.08 0.99 -0.88
C TYR A 32 -15.37 -0.17 -0.16
N VAL A 33 -14.03 -0.17 -0.21
CA VAL A 33 -13.20 -1.16 0.46
C VAL A 33 -12.30 -0.52 1.50
N ALA A 34 -11.58 0.55 1.13
CA ALA A 34 -10.62 1.20 2.01
C ALA A 34 -10.33 2.66 1.64
N ALA A 35 -9.94 3.43 2.65
CA ALA A 35 -9.27 4.72 2.50
C ALA A 35 -7.78 4.52 2.80
N ILE A 36 -6.93 4.90 1.86
CA ILE A 36 -5.48 4.73 1.97
C ILE A 36 -4.74 6.05 1.83
N ARG A 37 -3.56 6.12 2.41
CA ARG A 37 -2.55 7.12 2.11
C ARG A 37 -1.32 6.44 1.57
N VAL A 38 -0.85 6.90 0.41
CA VAL A 38 0.33 6.34 -0.25
C VAL A 38 1.45 7.36 -0.19
N ILE A 39 2.60 6.95 0.33
CA ILE A 39 3.82 7.76 0.41
C ILE A 39 4.87 7.09 -0.47
N LEU A 40 5.43 7.83 -1.42
CA LEU A 40 6.47 7.29 -2.30
C LEU A 40 7.83 7.30 -1.57
N GLY A 41 8.40 6.11 -1.40
CA GLY A 41 9.79 5.93 -0.99
C GLY A 41 10.69 6.14 -2.20
N ILE A 42 11.07 7.39 -2.47
CA ILE A 42 11.97 7.76 -3.56
C ILE A 42 13.41 7.75 -3.03
N PRO A 43 14.32 6.92 -3.60
CA PRO A 43 15.74 6.97 -3.26
C PRO A 43 16.32 8.36 -3.52
N LEU A 44 17.23 8.80 -2.65
CA LEU A 44 17.98 10.04 -2.87
C LEU A 44 19.00 9.87 -4.01
N ASP A 45 19.43 11.00 -4.58
CA ASP A 45 20.53 10.98 -5.54
C ASP A 45 21.83 10.52 -4.86
N ARG A 46 22.67 9.76 -5.57
CA ARG A 46 23.92 9.25 -5.00
C ARG A 46 24.87 10.36 -4.53
N SER A 47 24.80 11.53 -5.15
CA SER A 47 25.57 12.71 -4.75
C SER A 47 25.14 13.31 -3.41
N GLU A 48 23.93 12.99 -2.93
CA GLU A 48 23.37 13.50 -1.68
C GLU A 48 23.72 12.62 -0.46
N VAL A 49 24.35 11.46 -0.69
CA VAL A 49 24.67 10.48 0.36
C VAL A 49 26.15 10.08 0.34
N PRO A 50 26.70 9.57 1.45
CA PRO A 50 28.07 9.06 1.48
C PRO A 50 28.34 7.93 0.48
N GLU A 51 29.60 7.78 0.06
CA GLU A 51 30.04 6.74 -0.89
C GLU A 51 29.81 5.30 -0.38
N ASN A 52 29.65 5.10 0.93
CA ASN A 52 29.35 3.79 1.52
C ASN A 52 27.86 3.61 1.85
N ALA A 53 26.98 4.54 1.49
CA ALA A 53 25.55 4.38 1.74
C ALA A 53 25.01 3.18 0.95
N PRO A 54 24.11 2.37 1.54
CA PRO A 54 23.54 1.20 0.88
C PRO A 54 22.71 1.62 -0.34
N GLU A 55 22.70 0.77 -1.35
CA GLU A 55 21.75 0.89 -2.46
C GLU A 55 20.36 0.44 -2.00
N VAL A 56 19.35 1.21 -2.37
CA VAL A 56 17.95 0.95 -2.03
C VAL A 56 17.09 1.11 -3.27
N THR A 57 16.00 0.36 -3.34
CA THR A 57 15.04 0.45 -4.44
C THR A 57 13.84 1.28 -4.02
N ALA A 58 13.13 1.84 -5.00
CA ALA A 58 11.93 2.61 -4.74
C ALA A 58 10.82 1.69 -4.19
N TYR A 59 10.01 2.22 -3.29
CA TYR A 59 8.92 1.48 -2.66
C TYR A 59 7.71 2.37 -2.39
N LEU A 60 6.59 1.76 -2.03
CA LEU A 60 5.39 2.45 -1.60
C LEU A 60 5.12 2.15 -0.13
N THR A 61 4.94 3.18 0.70
CA THR A 61 4.31 3.02 2.01
C THR A 61 2.82 3.27 1.85
N VAL A 62 2.01 2.30 2.25
CA VAL A 62 0.55 2.33 2.17
C VAL A 62 0.00 2.34 3.59
N LEU A 63 -0.50 3.48 4.05
CA LEU A 63 -1.24 3.56 5.30
C LEU A 63 -2.71 3.27 4.98
N VAL A 64 -3.26 2.22 5.56
CA VAL A 64 -4.68 1.89 5.47
C VAL A 64 -5.40 2.62 6.59
N GLU A 65 -5.91 3.80 6.30
CA GLU A 65 -6.52 4.70 7.29
C GLU A 65 -7.86 4.16 7.80
N ASP A 66 -8.60 3.47 6.93
CA ASP A 66 -9.90 2.83 7.19
C ASP A 66 -10.12 1.71 6.18
N ALA A 67 -10.75 0.60 6.58
CA ALA A 67 -11.06 -0.52 5.70
C ALA A 67 -12.24 -1.36 6.19
N THR A 68 -13.00 -1.94 5.25
CA THR A 68 -14.13 -2.85 5.50
C THR A 68 -13.79 -4.31 5.21
N ILE A 69 -12.55 -4.72 5.49
CA ILE A 69 -12.03 -6.07 5.25
C ILE A 69 -11.90 -6.84 6.56
N THR A 70 -12.05 -8.15 6.49
CA THR A 70 -11.83 -9.08 7.61
C THR A 70 -10.37 -9.55 7.71
N ALA A 71 -10.00 -10.21 8.81
CA ALA A 71 -8.66 -10.77 9.00
C ALA A 71 -8.25 -11.73 7.86
N ASP A 72 -9.19 -12.58 7.42
CA ASP A 72 -8.95 -13.59 6.38
C ASP A 72 -8.76 -12.97 4.98
N GLU A 73 -9.28 -11.75 4.79
CA GLU A 73 -9.20 -10.99 3.54
C GLU A 73 -7.95 -10.10 3.47
N LEU A 74 -7.19 -9.98 4.57
CA LEU A 74 -6.05 -9.08 4.69
C LEU A 74 -4.95 -9.38 3.65
N LEU A 75 -4.49 -10.64 3.60
CA LEU A 75 -3.43 -11.05 2.67
C LEU A 75 -3.88 -10.91 1.19
N PRO A 76 -5.07 -11.39 0.79
CA PRO A 76 -5.61 -11.12 -0.54
C PRO A 76 -5.73 -9.62 -0.87
N PHE A 77 -6.17 -8.81 0.09
CA PHE A 77 -6.29 -7.37 -0.08
C PHE A 77 -4.93 -6.73 -0.38
N GLU A 78 -3.91 -7.02 0.43
CA GLU A 78 -2.56 -6.47 0.25
C GLU A 78 -1.93 -6.91 -1.07
N ALA A 79 -2.08 -8.18 -1.44
CA ALA A 79 -1.53 -8.73 -2.68
C ALA A 79 -2.17 -8.06 -3.91
N ASN A 80 -3.50 -8.05 -3.99
CA ASN A 80 -4.22 -7.49 -5.13
C ASN A 80 -4.05 -5.97 -5.22
N LEU A 81 -4.05 -5.26 -4.08
CA LEU A 81 -3.87 -3.80 -4.07
C LEU A 81 -2.42 -3.42 -4.41
N SER A 82 -1.43 -4.24 -4.04
CA SER A 82 -0.03 -4.03 -4.45
C SER A 82 0.11 -4.04 -5.97
N ASP A 83 -0.47 -5.03 -6.65
CA ASP A 83 -0.39 -5.13 -8.11
C ASP A 83 -0.95 -3.86 -8.79
N VAL A 84 -2.10 -3.37 -8.30
CA VAL A 84 -2.72 -2.15 -8.81
C VAL A 84 -1.85 -0.91 -8.53
N LEU A 85 -1.36 -0.76 -7.30
CA LEU A 85 -0.55 0.39 -6.89
C LEU A 85 0.79 0.47 -7.63
N LEU A 86 1.50 -0.65 -7.72
CA LEU A 86 2.80 -0.72 -8.40
C LEU A 86 2.65 -0.40 -9.89
N LEU A 87 1.56 -0.84 -10.53
CA LEU A 87 1.29 -0.51 -11.93
C LEU A 87 0.89 0.97 -12.10
N GLN A 88 -0.01 1.48 -11.26
CA GLN A 88 -0.59 2.81 -11.42
C GLN A 88 0.36 3.95 -11.04
N LEU A 89 1.25 3.74 -10.08
CA LEU A 89 2.21 4.76 -9.63
C LEU A 89 3.57 4.68 -10.31
N ARG A 90 3.77 3.71 -11.21
CA ARG A 90 4.98 3.63 -12.02
C ARG A 90 5.10 4.81 -12.97
N SER A 91 6.31 5.35 -13.09
CA SER A 91 6.69 6.36 -14.08
C SER A 91 8.14 6.14 -14.54
N ASP A 92 8.58 6.91 -15.52
CA ASP A 92 9.94 6.79 -16.08
C ASP A 92 11.04 7.01 -15.02
N ASN A 93 10.77 7.84 -14.01
CA ASN A 93 11.74 8.18 -12.94
C ASN A 93 11.43 7.52 -11.60
N PHE A 94 10.39 6.68 -11.53
CA PHE A 94 9.99 6.03 -10.29
C PHE A 94 9.35 4.68 -10.60
N ILE A 95 10.06 3.61 -10.28
CA ILE A 95 9.64 2.22 -10.48
C ILE A 95 9.63 1.57 -9.10
N PRO A 96 8.50 1.58 -8.37
CA PRO A 96 8.43 0.94 -7.07
C PRO A 96 8.46 -0.58 -7.24
N GLU A 97 9.19 -1.27 -6.36
CA GLU A 97 9.31 -2.73 -6.40
C GLU A 97 8.35 -3.45 -5.46
N HIS A 98 7.94 -2.80 -4.37
CA HIS A 98 7.10 -3.39 -3.34
C HIS A 98 6.31 -2.34 -2.56
N CYS A 99 5.28 -2.82 -1.86
CA CYS A 99 4.47 -2.04 -0.93
C CYS A 99 4.73 -2.45 0.52
N HIS A 100 4.68 -1.49 1.44
CA HIS A 100 4.64 -1.72 2.88
C HIS A 100 3.32 -1.23 3.43
N PHE A 101 2.48 -2.14 3.94
CA PHE A 101 1.19 -1.82 4.51
C PHE A 101 1.31 -1.52 6.01
N PHE A 102 0.65 -0.46 6.45
CA PHE A 102 0.54 -0.08 7.85
C PHE A 102 -0.91 0.26 8.19
N TYR A 103 -1.33 -0.14 9.38
CA TYR A 103 -2.68 0.07 9.89
C TYR A 103 -2.56 0.92 11.16
N PRO A 104 -2.78 2.26 11.09
CA PRO A 104 -2.46 3.21 12.15
C PRO A 104 -3.37 3.15 13.39
N SER A 105 -4.38 2.28 13.42
CA SER A 105 -5.22 2.03 14.60
C SER A 105 -5.23 0.54 14.93
N PRO A 106 -5.09 0.15 16.21
CA PRO A 106 -5.02 -1.25 16.60
C PRO A 106 -6.41 -1.86 16.39
N PRO A 107 -6.50 -2.93 15.61
CA PRO A 107 -7.78 -3.53 15.40
C PRO A 107 -8.08 -4.40 16.62
N SER A 108 -9.36 -4.54 16.95
CA SER A 108 -9.86 -5.76 17.59
C SER A 108 -9.44 -7.07 16.86
N LEU A 109 -8.72 -7.00 15.72
CA LEU A 109 -8.09 -8.09 14.97
C LEU A 109 -6.75 -8.60 15.59
N MET A 110 -6.16 -7.94 16.60
CA MET A 110 -4.98 -8.48 17.32
C MET A 110 -5.34 -9.41 18.50
N GLU A 111 -6.59 -9.40 18.97
CA GLU A 111 -7.01 -10.19 20.14
C GLU A 111 -7.17 -11.69 19.83
N GLU A 112 -7.37 -12.09 18.57
CA GLU A 112 -7.54 -13.49 18.16
C GLU A 112 -6.24 -14.31 18.08
N GLN A 113 -5.08 -13.64 17.91
CA GLN A 113 -3.79 -14.34 17.78
C GLN A 113 -3.13 -14.70 19.13
N VAL A 114 -3.62 -14.17 20.26
CA VAL A 114 -3.02 -14.39 21.59
C VAL A 114 -3.64 -15.60 22.32
N LEU A 115 -4.75 -16.17 21.84
CA LEU A 115 -5.45 -17.27 22.51
C LEU A 115 -5.05 -18.69 22.07
N LEU A 116 -4.05 -18.83 21.19
CA LEU A 116 -3.59 -20.14 20.69
C LEU A 116 -2.08 -20.40 20.83
N SER A 117 -1.39 -19.66 21.71
CA SER A 117 0.01 -19.95 22.11
C SER A 117 0.11 -20.60 23.47
#